data_AF-A0A9P5UGJ7-F1
#
_entry.id   AF-A0A9P5UGJ7-F1
#
_cell.length_a   1.000
_cell.length_b   1.000
_cell.length_c   1.000
_cell.angle_alpha   90.00
_cell.angle_beta   90.00
_cell.angle_gamma   90.00
#
_symmetry.space_group_name_H-M   'P 1'
#
loop_
_entity.id
_entity.type
_entity.pdbx_description
1 polymer ?
#
loop_
_entity_poly.entity_id
_entity_poly.type
_entity_poly.pdbx_seq_one_letter_code
_entity_poly.pdbx_strand_id
1 'polypeptide(L)'
;MSTATNPTNRVYDERFLPQHGFGSHVTFETIARYHRYLFRVYTPKYPPAVQDDSVFFVGARFDNFAPQTPNLEEMYDGLSGGSLIETATYEDCIQHLSWETRSRSPFVSATFNLGWAIWDAVRRFNIGMKHDVHIAVIDASSLSGKAVTTLQLLRHSPSKNLKHPRHSRWCRFAQDSQSVMIYGFVPRSAVLASVPLRTVIQNLPSYFLKTPSNSQITFDLPLNMIFAWDFMSKRDTNFRRFCQETGERFTRMPYQNRVREITVGSVRLALTLLNPWFHRALETGDIQSAVTRVEDLSALIAHWPEQSGSRDHAEMASLMRALIQLLAEEVRGSSSRTLQATSAEVSRLQKEVDDLLKIFHVPEDSTVSLGGLEFVQKGAPNSDTYESESSGTFPDSPQGPTGQTGHHQRSKLKCCLRFLSTFIRVPCHTRIGYVIYIAFPHESQAIFPVKYLYPSFA
;
A
#
# COMPACT_ATOMS: atom_id res chain seq x y z
N MET A 1 -49.10 -5.58 -22.82
CA MET A 1 -47.84 -5.04 -23.35
C MET A 1 -47.19 -4.23 -22.24
N SER A 2 -46.16 -4.81 -21.60
CA SER A 2 -45.46 -4.20 -20.46
C SER A 2 -44.34 -3.32 -21.01
N THR A 3 -44.38 -2.03 -20.68
CA THR A 3 -43.37 -1.04 -21.08
C THR A 3 -42.09 -1.28 -20.27
N ALA A 4 -41.07 -1.80 -20.94
CA ALA A 4 -39.72 -1.93 -20.40
C ALA A 4 -39.15 -0.53 -20.12
N THR A 5 -38.90 -0.23 -18.84
CA THR A 5 -38.20 0.97 -18.41
C THR A 5 -36.72 0.86 -18.76
N ASN A 6 -36.22 1.81 -19.55
CA ASN A 6 -34.83 1.91 -19.99
C ASN A 6 -33.89 2.15 -18.78
N PRO A 7 -32.91 1.28 -18.49
CA PRO A 7 -32.06 1.39 -17.30
C PRO A 7 -30.74 2.16 -17.54
N THR A 8 -30.75 3.28 -18.28
CA THR A 8 -29.51 3.86 -18.84
C THR A 8 -29.03 5.19 -18.28
N ASN A 9 -29.63 5.76 -17.23
CA ASN A 9 -29.09 6.98 -16.60
C ASN A 9 -28.58 6.74 -15.18
N ARG A 10 -27.61 5.84 -15.02
CA ARG A 10 -26.78 5.81 -13.82
C ARG A 10 -25.77 6.94 -13.94
N VAL A 11 -25.97 8.04 -13.20
CA VAL A 11 -24.97 9.08 -13.02
C VAL A 11 -23.69 8.40 -12.56
N TYR A 12 -22.67 8.33 -13.41
CA TYR A 12 -21.38 7.77 -13.01
C TYR A 12 -20.71 8.79 -12.11
N ASP A 13 -20.43 8.41 -10.85
CA ASP A 13 -19.58 9.20 -9.98
C ASP A 13 -18.18 9.21 -10.61
N GLU A 14 -17.79 10.37 -11.16
CA GLU A 14 -16.55 10.58 -11.92
C GLU A 14 -15.29 10.26 -11.10
N ARG A 15 -15.41 10.12 -9.77
CA ARG A 15 -14.35 9.72 -8.86
C ARG A 15 -13.92 8.26 -9.00
N PHE A 16 -14.78 7.39 -9.55
CA PHE A 16 -14.50 5.96 -9.65
C PHE A 16 -14.40 5.51 -11.10
N LEU A 17 -13.22 4.99 -11.46
CA LEU A 17 -13.03 4.33 -12.74
C LEU A 17 -13.64 2.92 -12.70
N PRO A 18 -14.11 2.39 -13.85
CA PRO A 18 -14.53 1.00 -13.92
C PRO A 18 -13.33 0.07 -13.65
N GLN A 19 -13.60 -1.20 -13.34
CA GLN A 19 -12.56 -2.23 -13.13
C GLN A 19 -11.63 -2.42 -14.34
N HIS A 20 -12.11 -2.10 -15.54
CA HIS A 20 -11.35 -2.07 -16.78
C HIS A 20 -11.95 -1.03 -17.73
N GLY A 21 -11.11 -0.39 -18.54
CA GLY A 21 -11.50 0.75 -19.37
C GLY A 21 -11.51 2.07 -18.60
N PHE A 22 -11.74 3.18 -19.29
CA PHE A 22 -11.68 4.53 -18.72
C PHE A 22 -13.07 5.19 -18.55
N GLY A 23 -14.16 4.49 -18.88
CA GLY A 23 -15.50 5.08 -18.90
C GLY A 23 -15.64 6.14 -20.00
N SER A 24 -16.32 7.25 -19.68
CA SER A 24 -16.53 8.41 -20.57
C SER A 24 -15.29 9.28 -20.74
N HIS A 25 -14.40 9.35 -19.75
CA HIS A 25 -13.25 10.24 -19.74
C HIS A 25 -11.98 9.46 -20.05
N VAL A 26 -11.27 9.84 -21.12
CA VAL A 26 -10.06 9.11 -21.55
C VAL A 26 -8.79 9.95 -21.40
N THR A 27 -8.91 11.25 -21.16
CA THR A 27 -7.76 12.15 -21.02
C THR A 27 -7.17 12.08 -19.62
N PHE A 28 -5.85 12.20 -19.53
CA PHE A 28 -5.16 12.14 -18.25
C PHE A 28 -5.62 13.27 -17.33
N GLU A 29 -5.73 14.49 -17.86
CA GLU A 29 -6.06 15.70 -17.13
C GLU A 29 -7.46 15.62 -16.51
N THR A 30 -8.43 15.05 -17.22
CA THR A 30 -9.79 14.91 -16.70
C THR A 30 -9.86 13.83 -15.63
N ILE A 31 -9.17 12.71 -15.82
CA ILE A 31 -9.15 11.61 -14.84
C ILE A 31 -8.40 12.05 -13.57
N ALA A 32 -7.24 12.69 -13.70
CA ALA A 32 -6.37 13.08 -12.59
C ALA A 32 -7.02 14.11 -11.65
N ARG A 33 -8.03 14.87 -12.11
CA ARG A 33 -8.82 15.78 -11.27
C ARG A 33 -9.62 15.05 -10.20
N TYR A 34 -10.11 13.85 -10.50
CA TYR A 34 -10.99 13.09 -9.61
C TYR A 34 -10.33 11.81 -9.07
N HIS A 35 -9.37 11.26 -9.80
CA HIS A 35 -8.63 10.06 -9.43
C HIS A 35 -7.15 10.38 -9.23
N ARG A 36 -6.75 10.58 -7.97
CA ARG A 36 -5.44 11.15 -7.63
C ARG A 36 -4.29 10.15 -7.63
N TYR A 37 -4.55 8.85 -7.67
CA TYR A 37 -3.51 7.84 -7.50
C TYR A 37 -3.18 7.11 -8.80
N LEU A 38 -1.90 7.10 -9.13
CA LEU A 38 -1.30 6.20 -10.10
C LEU A 38 -0.50 5.13 -9.38
N PHE A 39 -0.48 3.94 -9.95
CA PHE A 39 0.29 2.80 -9.46
C PHE A 39 1.34 2.40 -10.49
N ARG A 40 2.55 2.13 -10.02
CA ARG A 40 3.65 1.61 -10.86
C ARG A 40 4.25 0.37 -10.22
N VAL A 41 4.18 -0.73 -10.96
CA VAL A 41 4.87 -1.97 -10.61
C VAL A 41 6.29 -1.93 -11.14
N TYR A 42 7.27 -2.12 -10.27
CA TYR A 42 8.68 -2.11 -10.64
C TYR A 42 9.52 -2.99 -9.72
N THR A 43 10.76 -3.22 -10.12
CA THR A 43 11.79 -3.84 -9.29
C THR A 43 12.75 -2.75 -8.88
N PRO A 44 12.93 -2.45 -7.57
CA PRO A 44 13.95 -1.54 -7.12
C PRO A 44 15.33 -2.00 -7.59
N LYS A 45 16.08 -1.08 -8.20
CA LYS A 45 17.52 -1.26 -8.42
C LYS A 45 18.21 -0.97 -7.08
N TYR A 46 19.34 -1.62 -6.79
CA TYR A 46 20.15 -1.27 -5.62
C TYR A 46 20.46 0.24 -5.66
N PRO A 47 20.30 0.96 -4.54
CA PRO A 47 20.53 2.39 -4.54
C PRO A 47 21.96 2.69 -4.99
N PRO A 48 22.16 3.59 -5.97
CA PRO A 48 23.50 4.05 -6.33
C PRO A 48 24.14 4.75 -5.12
N ALA A 49 25.48 4.76 -5.06
CA ALA A 49 26.24 5.35 -3.96
C ALA A 49 25.98 6.87 -3.78
N VAL A 50 25.49 7.54 -4.82
CA VAL A 50 25.07 8.95 -4.81
C VAL A 50 23.59 9.00 -5.15
N GLN A 51 22.74 9.32 -4.17
CA GLN A 51 21.32 9.51 -4.36
C GLN A 51 21.04 10.98 -4.69
N ASP A 52 20.64 11.26 -5.92
CA ASP A 52 19.85 12.47 -6.18
C ASP A 52 18.43 12.20 -5.68
N ASP A 53 18.05 12.88 -4.61
CA ASP A 53 16.75 12.68 -3.99
C ASP A 53 15.59 13.33 -4.75
N SER A 54 15.85 14.05 -5.84
CA SER A 54 14.82 14.77 -6.58
C SER A 54 14.05 13.89 -7.58
N VAL A 55 14.67 12.82 -8.10
CA VAL A 55 14.09 11.94 -9.14
C VAL A 55 13.90 10.51 -8.62
N PHE A 56 12.73 9.91 -8.86
CA PHE A 56 12.45 8.54 -8.43
C PHE A 56 12.37 7.55 -9.60
N PHE A 57 11.74 7.92 -10.71
CA PHE A 57 11.70 7.10 -11.91
C PHE A 57 12.17 7.89 -13.11
N VAL A 58 12.93 7.23 -13.99
CA VAL A 58 13.41 7.81 -15.25
C VAL A 58 12.96 6.91 -16.40
N GLY A 59 12.55 7.53 -17.51
CA GLY A 59 12.24 6.84 -18.76
C GLY A 59 13.53 6.30 -19.37
N ALA A 60 13.47 5.10 -19.95
CA ALA A 60 14.68 4.34 -20.28
C ALA A 60 15.63 5.07 -21.27
N ARG A 61 15.09 5.92 -22.16
CA ARG A 61 15.89 6.78 -23.04
C ARG A 61 16.82 7.73 -22.27
N PHE A 62 16.42 8.12 -21.07
CA PHE A 62 17.11 9.07 -20.21
C PHE A 62 17.86 8.38 -19.07
N ASP A 63 17.95 7.04 -19.04
CA ASP A 63 18.66 6.29 -17.98
C ASP A 63 20.14 6.71 -17.86
N ASN A 64 20.76 7.17 -18.95
CA ASN A 64 22.16 7.66 -18.95
C ASN A 64 22.37 8.92 -18.09
N PHE A 65 21.30 9.65 -17.77
CA PHE A 65 21.38 10.83 -16.91
C PHE A 65 21.27 10.45 -15.43
N ALA A 66 20.80 9.25 -15.09
CA ALA A 66 20.75 8.81 -13.69
C ALA A 66 22.17 8.58 -13.12
N PRO A 67 22.48 9.00 -11.88
CA PRO A 67 21.54 9.47 -10.86
C PRO A 67 21.22 10.97 -10.93
N GLN A 68 21.89 11.77 -11.75
CA GLN A 68 21.66 13.22 -11.79
C GLN A 68 20.28 13.55 -12.34
N THR A 69 19.64 14.59 -11.79
CA THR A 69 18.45 15.20 -12.38
C THR A 69 18.80 15.53 -13.83
N PRO A 70 18.16 14.90 -14.83
CA PRO A 70 18.50 15.20 -16.20
C PRO A 70 18.17 16.67 -16.44
N ASN A 71 19.02 17.37 -17.19
CA ASN A 71 18.83 18.79 -17.45
C ASN A 71 17.42 18.99 -18.03
N LEU A 72 16.57 19.70 -17.29
CA LEU A 72 15.18 19.91 -17.66
C LEU A 72 15.11 20.62 -19.01
N GLU A 73 16.05 21.52 -19.29
CA GLU A 73 16.12 22.19 -20.59
C GLU A 73 16.40 21.20 -21.73
N GLU A 74 17.25 20.20 -21.54
CA GLU A 74 17.53 19.17 -22.58
C GLU A 74 16.40 18.12 -22.72
N MET A 75 15.75 17.74 -21.61
CA MET A 75 14.62 16.79 -21.65
C MET A 75 13.35 17.41 -22.24
N TYR A 76 13.17 18.71 -22.00
CA TYR A 76 12.00 19.49 -22.42
C TYR A 76 12.36 20.48 -23.54
N ASP A 77 13.51 20.33 -24.21
CA ASP A 77 13.91 21.16 -25.35
C ASP A 77 12.96 20.86 -26.52
N GLY A 78 11.89 21.65 -26.63
CA GLY A 78 10.74 21.42 -27.52
C GLY A 78 9.38 21.36 -26.82
N LEU A 79 9.34 21.34 -25.49
CA LEU A 79 8.13 21.42 -24.65
C LEU A 79 7.85 22.84 -24.15
N SER A 80 8.45 23.88 -24.77
CA SER A 80 8.25 25.30 -24.48
C SER A 80 6.77 25.71 -24.58
N GLY A 81 5.99 25.43 -23.53
CA GLY A 81 4.57 25.74 -23.40
C GLY A 81 3.59 24.79 -24.10
N GLY A 82 4.06 23.76 -24.81
CA GLY A 82 3.22 22.82 -25.56
C GLY A 82 2.57 21.73 -24.71
N SER A 83 1.43 21.21 -25.17
CA SER A 83 0.77 20.04 -24.55
C SER A 83 1.60 18.78 -24.78
N LEU A 84 1.69 17.85 -23.81
CA LEU A 84 2.43 16.60 -23.99
C LEU A 84 1.97 15.82 -25.23
N ILE A 85 0.70 15.96 -25.64
CA ILE A 85 0.17 15.34 -26.86
C ILE A 85 0.88 15.83 -28.13
N GLU A 86 1.41 17.05 -28.11
CA GLU A 86 2.12 17.65 -29.24
C GLU A 86 3.57 17.13 -29.33
N THR A 87 4.15 16.73 -28.19
CA THR A 87 5.53 16.21 -28.12
C THR A 87 5.59 14.69 -28.19
N ALA A 88 4.66 13.99 -27.54
CA ALA A 88 4.60 12.54 -27.50
C ALA A 88 3.93 12.00 -28.77
N THR A 89 4.69 11.30 -29.59
CA THR A 89 4.17 10.76 -30.86
C THR A 89 3.51 9.39 -30.70
N TYR A 90 2.72 8.99 -31.71
CA TYR A 90 2.20 7.63 -31.81
C TYR A 90 3.34 6.60 -31.85
N GLU A 91 4.42 6.94 -32.55
CA GLU A 91 5.62 6.14 -32.71
C GLU A 91 6.32 5.90 -31.37
N ASP A 92 6.50 6.94 -30.54
CA ASP A 92 7.07 6.79 -29.20
C ASP A 92 6.21 5.88 -28.31
N CYS A 93 4.89 5.99 -28.42
CA CYS A 93 3.93 5.16 -27.71
C CYS A 93 4.04 3.69 -28.14
N ILE A 94 4.09 3.43 -29.45
CA ILE A 94 4.29 2.09 -30.01
C ILE A 94 5.63 1.50 -29.56
N GLN A 95 6.68 2.30 -29.61
CA GLN A 95 8.02 1.93 -29.15
C GLN A 95 8.00 1.54 -27.67
N HIS A 96 7.26 2.27 -26.83
CA HIS A 96 7.12 1.93 -25.42
C HIS A 96 6.36 0.62 -25.17
N LEU A 97 5.33 0.35 -25.96
CA LEU A 97 4.45 -0.82 -25.79
C LEU A 97 5.05 -2.12 -26.35
N SER A 98 6.08 -2.02 -27.19
CA SER A 98 6.83 -3.17 -27.66
C SER A 98 7.97 -3.52 -26.71
N TRP A 99 8.01 -4.77 -26.22
CA TRP A 99 9.06 -5.22 -25.31
C TRP A 99 10.48 -5.14 -25.94
N GLU A 100 10.58 -5.25 -27.27
CA GLU A 100 11.84 -5.21 -28.04
C GLU A 100 12.45 -3.80 -28.07
N THR A 101 11.62 -2.75 -28.01
CA THR A 101 12.07 -1.37 -28.20
C THR A 101 11.81 -0.46 -26.99
N ARG A 102 11.16 -0.99 -25.94
CA ARG A 102 10.83 -0.27 -24.70
C ARG A 102 12.04 0.33 -23.99
N SER A 103 13.21 -0.29 -24.08
CA SER A 103 14.46 0.21 -23.48
C SER A 103 14.93 1.54 -24.08
N ARG A 104 14.41 1.94 -25.24
CA ARG A 104 14.72 3.22 -25.89
C ARG A 104 13.61 4.26 -25.73
N SER A 105 12.55 3.92 -24.99
CA SER A 105 11.37 4.78 -24.88
C SER A 105 11.60 5.92 -23.87
N PRO A 106 11.06 7.12 -24.14
CA PRO A 106 11.11 8.25 -23.20
C PRO A 106 10.12 8.12 -22.03
N PHE A 107 9.24 7.12 -22.02
CA PHE A 107 8.17 7.04 -21.03
C PHE A 107 8.47 6.17 -19.81
N VAL A 108 7.85 6.55 -18.70
CA VAL A 108 7.65 5.77 -17.48
C VAL A 108 6.20 5.28 -17.46
N SER A 109 5.98 3.97 -17.46
CA SER A 109 4.63 3.40 -17.39
C SER A 109 4.04 3.45 -15.98
N ALA A 110 2.77 3.82 -15.88
CA ALA A 110 1.93 3.73 -14.70
C ALA A 110 0.50 3.29 -15.07
N THR A 111 -0.36 3.12 -14.09
CA THR A 111 -1.77 2.74 -14.27
C THR A 111 -2.64 3.43 -13.22
N PHE A 112 -3.88 3.79 -13.58
CA PHE A 112 -4.89 4.17 -12.58
C PHE A 112 -5.55 2.96 -11.88
N ASN A 113 -5.37 1.75 -12.41
CA ASN A 113 -6.03 0.55 -11.95
C ASN A 113 -5.19 -0.20 -10.91
N LEU A 114 -5.55 -0.06 -9.63
CA LEU A 114 -4.88 -0.79 -8.54
C LEU A 114 -4.97 -2.31 -8.74
N GLY A 115 -6.12 -2.83 -9.18
CA GLY A 115 -6.30 -4.25 -9.46
C GLY A 115 -5.33 -4.75 -10.52
N TRP A 116 -5.10 -3.96 -11.57
CA TRP A 116 -4.08 -4.24 -12.58
C TRP A 116 -2.67 -4.25 -11.97
N ALA A 117 -2.34 -3.26 -11.14
CA ALA A 117 -1.03 -3.19 -10.49
C ALA A 117 -0.76 -4.42 -9.61
N ILE A 118 -1.73 -4.87 -8.81
CA ILE A 118 -1.63 -6.09 -8.00
C ILE A 118 -1.45 -7.32 -8.92
N TRP A 119 -2.30 -7.46 -9.94
CA TRP A 119 -2.25 -8.56 -10.88
C TRP A 119 -0.91 -8.66 -11.62
N ASP A 120 -0.39 -7.54 -12.14
CA ASP A 120 0.89 -7.47 -12.84
C ASP A 120 2.07 -7.72 -11.88
N ALA A 121 2.01 -7.20 -10.65
CA ALA A 121 3.06 -7.41 -9.65
C ALA A 121 3.19 -8.89 -9.27
N VAL A 122 2.08 -9.58 -9.00
CA VAL A 122 2.05 -11.02 -8.69
C VAL A 122 2.62 -11.83 -9.85
N ARG A 123 2.21 -11.51 -11.09
CA ARG A 123 2.71 -12.19 -12.29
C ARG A 123 4.23 -12.02 -12.44
N ARG A 124 4.75 -10.80 -12.26
CA ARG A 124 6.20 -10.52 -12.36
C ARG A 124 6.99 -11.22 -11.27
N PHE A 125 6.49 -11.19 -10.03
CA PHE A 125 7.13 -11.85 -8.90
C PHE A 125 7.28 -13.35 -9.14
N ASN A 126 6.27 -13.97 -9.76
CA ASN A 126 6.33 -15.39 -10.06
C ASN A 126 7.28 -15.74 -11.23
N ILE A 127 7.35 -14.91 -12.27
CA ILE A 127 8.21 -15.18 -13.45
C ILE A 127 9.70 -14.96 -13.13
N GLY A 128 10.03 -14.07 -12.18
CA GLY A 128 11.41 -13.74 -11.82
C GLY A 128 11.74 -14.06 -10.35
N MET A 129 12.35 -15.23 -10.09
CA MET A 129 12.66 -15.72 -8.73
C MET A 129 13.76 -14.94 -7.95
N LYS A 130 14.13 -13.71 -8.32
CA LYS A 130 15.31 -13.03 -7.71
C LYS A 130 15.10 -11.56 -7.31
N HIS A 131 13.91 -11.00 -7.46
CA HIS A 131 13.73 -9.56 -7.28
C HIS A 131 12.55 -9.21 -6.39
N ASP A 132 12.78 -8.31 -5.44
CA ASP A 132 11.73 -7.64 -4.68
C ASP A 132 10.88 -6.82 -5.66
N VAL A 133 9.64 -7.24 -5.91
CA VAL A 133 8.68 -6.46 -6.69
C VAL A 133 8.02 -5.45 -5.77
N HIS A 134 7.98 -4.19 -6.18
CA HIS A 134 7.35 -3.11 -5.45
C HIS A 134 6.20 -2.50 -6.24
N ILE A 135 5.24 -1.94 -5.51
CA ILE A 135 4.19 -1.07 -6.05
C ILE A 135 4.44 0.33 -5.51
N ALA A 136 4.73 1.28 -6.40
CA ALA A 136 4.78 2.69 -6.07
C ALA A 136 3.40 3.34 -6.25
N VAL A 137 3.03 4.18 -5.29
CA VAL A 137 1.85 5.05 -5.33
C VAL A 137 2.30 6.47 -5.65
N ILE A 138 1.78 7.01 -6.73
CA ILE A 138 2.20 8.30 -7.31
C ILE A 138 1.00 9.24 -7.33
N ASP A 139 1.19 10.49 -6.90
CA ASP A 139 0.20 11.55 -7.01
C ASP A 139 0.06 11.99 -8.49
N ALA A 140 -1.08 11.66 -9.09
CA ALA A 140 -1.39 11.98 -10.47
C ALA A 140 -1.44 13.50 -10.71
N SER A 141 -1.86 14.27 -9.71
CA SER A 141 -1.99 15.73 -9.85
C SER A 141 -0.65 16.43 -10.05
N SER A 142 0.43 15.88 -9.48
CA SER A 142 1.80 16.37 -9.63
C SER A 142 2.41 16.08 -11.01
N LEU A 143 1.69 15.35 -11.86
CA LEU A 143 2.13 14.97 -13.21
C LEU A 143 1.29 15.63 -14.32
N SER A 144 0.46 16.61 -13.98
CA SER A 144 -0.29 17.40 -14.95
C SER A 144 0.66 18.01 -16.00
N GLY A 145 0.33 17.88 -17.28
CA GLY A 145 1.18 18.30 -18.40
C GLY A 145 2.39 17.40 -18.70
N LYS A 146 2.69 16.40 -17.86
CA LYS A 146 3.81 15.46 -18.03
C LYS A 146 3.37 14.02 -18.25
N ALA A 147 2.09 13.74 -18.12
CA ALA A 147 1.53 12.41 -18.30
C ALA A 147 0.32 12.44 -19.23
N VAL A 148 0.11 11.32 -19.92
CA VAL A 148 -0.97 11.14 -20.89
C VAL A 148 -1.48 9.71 -20.79
N THR A 149 -2.78 9.48 -21.01
CA THR A 149 -3.24 8.09 -21.08
C THR A 149 -2.70 7.45 -22.36
N THR A 150 -2.30 6.19 -22.28
CA THR A 150 -1.82 5.45 -23.45
C THR A 150 -2.88 5.43 -24.55
N LEU A 151 -4.15 5.33 -24.16
CA LEU A 151 -5.26 5.30 -25.10
C LEU A 151 -5.44 6.63 -25.84
N GLN A 152 -5.14 7.76 -25.20
CA GLN A 152 -5.17 9.08 -25.83
C GLN A 152 -4.12 9.19 -26.95
N LEU A 153 -2.87 8.78 -26.69
CA LEU A 153 -1.82 8.73 -27.73
C LEU A 153 -2.15 7.75 -28.85
N LEU A 154 -2.65 6.55 -28.53
CA LEU A 154 -3.04 5.58 -29.55
C LEU A 154 -4.19 6.11 -30.43
N ARG A 155 -5.12 6.88 -29.88
CA ARG A 155 -6.21 7.51 -30.64
C ARG A 155 -5.75 8.68 -31.50
N HIS A 156 -4.69 9.37 -31.10
CA HIS A 156 -4.04 10.43 -31.87
C HIS A 156 -3.15 9.91 -33.02
N SER A 157 -3.17 8.60 -33.28
CA SER A 157 -2.49 7.98 -34.43
C SER A 157 -2.76 8.73 -35.74
N PRO A 158 -1.74 8.93 -36.59
CA PRO A 158 -1.95 9.39 -37.96
C PRO A 158 -2.83 8.40 -38.74
N SER A 159 -3.32 8.83 -39.92
CA SER A 159 -4.32 8.19 -40.79
C SER A 159 -4.39 6.65 -40.70
N LYS A 160 -5.60 6.08 -40.84
CA LYS A 160 -5.90 4.64 -40.65
C LYS A 160 -4.90 3.68 -41.33
N ASN A 161 -4.29 4.09 -42.45
CA ASN A 161 -3.35 3.28 -43.23
C ASN A 161 -1.94 3.18 -42.62
N LEU A 162 -1.58 4.03 -41.66
CA LEU A 162 -0.27 4.06 -40.99
C LEU A 162 -0.26 3.34 -39.64
N LYS A 163 -1.38 2.70 -39.27
CA LYS A 163 -1.50 2.01 -37.98
C LYS A 163 -0.67 0.73 -37.96
N HIS A 164 0.09 0.56 -36.88
CA HIS A 164 0.85 -0.67 -36.66
C HIS A 164 -0.07 -1.91 -36.56
N PRO A 165 0.34 -3.10 -37.07
CA PRO A 165 -0.51 -4.30 -37.05
C PRO A 165 -1.03 -4.72 -35.66
N ARG A 166 -0.27 -4.40 -34.60
CA ARG A 166 -0.63 -4.69 -33.19
C ARG A 166 -1.47 -3.58 -32.52
N HIS A 167 -1.88 -2.55 -33.25
CA HIS A 167 -2.60 -1.39 -32.69
C HIS A 167 -3.84 -1.76 -31.88
N SER A 168 -4.69 -2.65 -32.40
CA SER A 168 -5.91 -3.09 -31.70
C SER A 168 -5.62 -3.79 -30.37
N ARG A 169 -4.56 -4.62 -30.34
CA ARG A 169 -4.07 -5.30 -29.13
C ARG A 169 -3.59 -4.28 -28.10
N TRP A 170 -2.88 -3.25 -28.53
CA TRP A 170 -2.40 -2.18 -27.65
C TRP A 170 -3.53 -1.29 -27.12
N CYS A 171 -4.54 -0.98 -27.94
CA CYS A 171 -5.74 -0.30 -27.46
C CYS A 171 -6.46 -1.11 -26.37
N ARG A 172 -6.62 -2.42 -26.59
CA ARG A 172 -7.22 -3.31 -25.57
C ARG A 172 -6.39 -3.35 -24.30
N PHE A 173 -5.07 -3.50 -24.42
CA PHE A 173 -4.15 -3.45 -23.28
C PHE A 173 -4.29 -2.13 -22.52
N ALA A 174 -4.24 -0.99 -23.21
CA ALA A 174 -4.34 0.33 -22.61
C ALA A 174 -5.68 0.55 -21.89
N GLN A 175 -6.78 0.03 -22.45
CA GLN A 175 -8.09 0.05 -21.81
C GLN A 175 -8.12 -0.83 -20.56
N ASP A 176 -7.75 -2.10 -20.69
CA ASP A 176 -7.85 -3.07 -19.59
C ASP A 176 -6.97 -2.64 -18.40
N SER A 177 -5.77 -2.17 -18.70
CA SER A 177 -4.81 -1.72 -17.69
C SER A 177 -4.98 -0.28 -17.25
N GLN A 178 -5.87 0.51 -17.86
CA GLN A 178 -5.94 1.98 -17.65
C GLN A 178 -4.54 2.62 -17.70
N SER A 179 -3.76 2.27 -18.72
CA SER A 179 -2.33 2.60 -18.78
C SER A 179 -2.10 4.09 -19.01
N VAL A 180 -1.13 4.63 -18.26
CA VAL A 180 -0.63 6.00 -18.34
C VAL A 180 0.85 5.97 -18.70
N MET A 181 1.24 6.89 -19.58
CA MET A 181 2.62 7.15 -19.98
C MET A 181 3.04 8.50 -19.42
N ILE A 182 4.11 8.52 -18.64
CA ILE A 182 4.69 9.72 -18.05
C ILE A 182 5.98 10.00 -18.82
N TYR A 183 6.10 11.17 -19.44
CA TYR A 183 7.26 11.51 -20.27
C TYR A 183 8.43 11.99 -19.41
N GLY A 184 9.64 11.52 -19.73
CA GLY A 184 10.84 11.90 -19.01
C GLY A 184 10.97 11.15 -17.69
N PHE A 185 10.55 11.78 -16.60
CA PHE A 185 10.78 11.27 -15.25
C PHE A 185 9.61 11.51 -14.30
N VAL A 186 9.61 10.80 -13.17
CA VAL A 186 8.70 11.02 -12.03
C VAL A 186 9.52 11.58 -10.87
N PRO A 187 9.22 12.80 -10.40
CA PRO A 187 9.94 13.39 -9.27
C PRO A 187 9.63 12.62 -7.99
N ARG A 188 10.59 12.59 -7.06
CA ARG A 188 10.43 11.98 -5.72
C ARG A 188 9.23 12.56 -4.99
N SER A 189 9.01 13.87 -5.08
CA SER A 189 7.89 14.55 -4.43
C SER A 189 6.51 14.07 -4.89
N ALA A 190 6.40 13.53 -6.11
CA ALA A 190 5.16 12.93 -6.60
C ALA A 190 4.97 11.49 -6.12
N VAL A 191 6.04 10.79 -5.70
CA VAL A 191 5.94 9.42 -5.19
C VAL A 191 5.60 9.46 -3.71
N LEU A 192 4.34 9.15 -3.39
CA LEU A 192 3.87 9.08 -2.01
C LEU A 192 4.61 7.94 -1.29
N ALA A 193 4.55 6.74 -1.85
CA ALA A 193 5.12 5.55 -1.23
C ALA A 193 5.59 4.54 -2.27
N SER A 194 6.52 3.68 -1.86
CA SER A 194 6.88 2.46 -2.58
C SER A 194 6.88 1.30 -1.60
N VAL A 195 6.05 0.29 -1.88
CA VAL A 195 5.74 -0.77 -0.94
C VAL A 195 6.09 -2.13 -1.56
N PRO A 196 6.84 -2.99 -0.84
CA PRO A 196 7.10 -4.34 -1.29
C PRO A 196 5.81 -5.14 -1.50
N LEU A 197 5.75 -5.92 -2.58
CA LEU A 197 4.59 -6.75 -2.91
C LEU A 197 4.25 -7.70 -1.76
N ARG A 198 5.25 -8.23 -1.04
CA ARG A 198 5.03 -9.10 0.12
C ARG A 198 4.15 -8.42 1.18
N THR A 199 4.44 -7.17 1.51
CA THR A 199 3.65 -6.39 2.46
C THR A 199 2.24 -6.14 1.93
N VAL A 200 2.09 -5.88 0.62
CA VAL A 200 0.78 -5.70 -0.02
C VAL A 200 -0.07 -6.97 0.10
N ILE A 201 0.51 -8.14 -0.23
CA ILE A 201 -0.19 -9.45 -0.21
C ILE A 201 -0.76 -9.78 1.16
N GLN A 202 0.01 -9.53 2.22
CA GLN A 202 -0.42 -9.76 3.61
C GLN A 202 -1.64 -8.93 4.03
N ASN A 203 -1.88 -7.82 3.34
CA ASN A 203 -2.93 -6.87 3.67
C ASN A 203 -4.08 -6.86 2.65
N LEU A 204 -4.02 -7.70 1.61
CA LEU A 204 -5.08 -7.81 0.62
C LEU A 204 -6.43 -8.21 1.27
N PRO A 205 -7.55 -7.74 0.70
CA PRO A 205 -8.87 -8.22 1.08
C PRO A 205 -9.01 -9.74 0.90
N SER A 206 -9.83 -10.37 1.74
CA SER A 206 -9.93 -11.83 1.80
C SER A 206 -10.41 -12.47 0.50
N TYR A 207 -11.18 -11.75 -0.32
CA TYR A 207 -11.68 -12.24 -1.60
C TYR A 207 -10.60 -12.40 -2.68
N PHE A 208 -9.40 -11.84 -2.47
CA PHE A 208 -8.21 -12.13 -3.29
C PHE A 208 -7.52 -13.44 -2.91
N LEU A 209 -7.84 -14.02 -1.75
CA LEU A 209 -7.10 -15.13 -1.15
C LEU A 209 -7.91 -16.43 -1.19
N LYS A 210 -7.23 -17.59 -1.29
CA LYS A 210 -7.86 -18.92 -1.13
C LYS A 210 -8.18 -19.21 0.32
N THR A 211 -7.22 -18.95 1.19
CA THR A 211 -7.32 -19.23 2.63
C THR A 211 -7.84 -17.97 3.35
N PRO A 212 -8.78 -18.12 4.31
CA PRO A 212 -9.27 -16.99 5.09
C PRO A 212 -8.13 -16.29 5.84
N SER A 213 -8.25 -14.96 5.96
CA SER A 213 -7.21 -14.02 6.41
C SER A 213 -6.65 -14.21 7.83
N ASN A 214 -7.12 -15.21 8.57
CA ASN A 214 -6.69 -15.44 9.96
C ASN A 214 -5.39 -16.26 10.05
N SER A 215 -4.99 -16.93 8.96
CA SER A 215 -3.69 -17.59 8.87
C SER A 215 -2.63 -16.56 8.50
N GLN A 216 -1.54 -16.48 9.28
CA GLN A 216 -0.38 -15.68 8.87
C GLN A 216 0.10 -16.21 7.51
N ILE A 217 0.06 -15.37 6.48
CA ILE A 217 0.55 -15.74 5.15
C ILE A 217 2.07 -15.85 5.26
N THR A 218 2.56 -17.08 5.39
CA THR A 218 3.98 -17.39 5.27
C THR A 218 4.31 -17.45 3.78
N PHE A 219 5.33 -16.69 3.37
CA PHE A 219 5.79 -16.70 1.99
C PHE A 219 6.58 -17.94 1.60
N ASP A 220 6.66 -18.92 2.50
CA ASP A 220 7.19 -20.25 2.23
C ASP A 220 6.24 -21.06 1.35
N LEU A 221 4.95 -20.71 1.33
CA LEU A 221 3.97 -21.32 0.44
C LEU A 221 4.09 -20.74 -0.99
N PRO A 222 4.01 -21.61 -2.01
CA PRO A 222 3.88 -21.17 -3.40
C PRO A 222 2.71 -20.19 -3.58
N LEU A 223 2.92 -19.10 -4.33
CA LEU A 223 1.90 -18.06 -4.52
C LEU A 223 0.57 -18.58 -5.08
N ASN A 224 0.60 -19.67 -5.87
CA ASN A 224 -0.60 -20.31 -6.41
C ASN A 224 -1.47 -20.97 -5.34
N MET A 225 -0.93 -21.26 -4.15
CA MET A 225 -1.69 -21.71 -2.99
C MET A 225 -2.32 -20.56 -2.21
N ILE A 226 -1.72 -19.36 -2.28
CA ILE A 226 -2.19 -18.16 -1.57
C ILE A 226 -3.35 -17.50 -2.33
N PHE A 227 -3.20 -17.30 -3.63
CA PHE A 227 -4.16 -16.53 -4.42
C PHE A 227 -5.36 -17.33 -4.92
N ALA A 228 -6.51 -16.65 -4.90
CA ALA A 228 -7.80 -17.12 -5.38
C ALA A 228 -7.82 -17.48 -6.88
N TRP A 229 -7.02 -16.80 -7.69
CA TRP A 229 -6.95 -16.98 -9.14
C TRP A 229 -5.69 -17.74 -9.55
N ASP A 230 -5.77 -18.42 -10.70
CA ASP A 230 -4.60 -19.02 -11.31
C ASP A 230 -3.88 -17.99 -12.19
N PHE A 231 -2.67 -17.59 -11.81
CA PHE A 231 -1.81 -16.70 -12.60
C PHE A 231 -0.75 -17.46 -13.42
N MET A 232 -0.68 -18.79 -13.28
CA MET A 232 0.27 -19.66 -14.00
C MET A 232 -0.29 -20.11 -15.35
N SER A 233 -1.60 -20.29 -15.43
CA SER A 233 -2.28 -20.71 -16.65
C SER A 233 -2.19 -19.62 -17.73
N LYS A 234 -1.63 -19.98 -18.90
CA LYS A 234 -1.57 -19.09 -20.07
C LYS A 234 -2.96 -18.61 -20.50
N ARG A 235 -4.01 -19.41 -20.27
CA ARG A 235 -5.41 -19.04 -20.55
C ARG A 235 -5.95 -18.01 -19.56
N ASP A 236 -5.39 -17.95 -18.35
CA ASP A 236 -5.83 -17.09 -17.24
C ASP A 236 -5.00 -15.80 -17.10
N THR A 237 -4.10 -15.56 -18.05
CA THR A 237 -3.43 -14.26 -18.21
C THR A 237 -4.37 -13.13 -18.69
N ASN A 238 -5.68 -13.36 -18.73
CA ASN A 238 -6.67 -12.35 -19.07
C ASN A 238 -7.13 -11.59 -17.83
N PHE A 239 -6.74 -10.32 -17.73
CA PHE A 239 -7.12 -9.43 -16.63
C PHE A 239 -8.64 -9.31 -16.43
N ARG A 240 -9.45 -9.35 -17.50
CA ARG A 240 -10.91 -9.27 -17.37
C ARG A 240 -11.49 -10.47 -16.63
N ARG A 241 -10.91 -11.65 -16.86
CA ARG A 241 -11.29 -12.88 -16.14
C ARG A 241 -10.93 -12.76 -14.67
N PHE A 242 -9.74 -12.24 -14.37
CA PHE A 242 -9.34 -11.93 -12.99
C PHE A 242 -10.34 -10.97 -12.31
N CYS A 243 -10.76 -9.88 -12.97
CA CYS A 243 -11.78 -8.97 -12.44
C CYS A 243 -13.11 -9.69 -12.18
N GLN A 244 -13.58 -10.50 -13.14
CA GLN A 244 -14.83 -11.24 -13.02
C GLN A 244 -14.78 -12.23 -11.84
N GLU A 245 -13.78 -13.09 -11.78
CA GLU A 245 -13.66 -14.11 -10.72
C GLU A 245 -13.53 -13.48 -9.34
N THR A 246 -12.78 -12.38 -9.24
CA THR A 246 -12.59 -11.66 -7.97
C THR A 246 -13.89 -10.96 -7.54
N GLY A 247 -14.61 -10.33 -8.48
CA GLY A 247 -15.92 -9.73 -8.23
C GLY A 247 -17.00 -10.76 -7.85
N GLU A 248 -17.03 -11.91 -8.52
CA GLU A 248 -17.92 -13.03 -8.18
C GLU A 248 -17.64 -13.58 -6.78
N ARG A 249 -16.36 -13.72 -6.41
CA ARG A 249 -15.98 -14.13 -5.05
C ARG A 249 -16.48 -13.14 -4.02
N PHE A 250 -16.26 -11.85 -4.26
CA PHE A 250 -16.75 -10.80 -3.38
C PHE A 250 -18.27 -10.86 -3.22
N THR A 251 -19.03 -10.92 -4.31
CA THR A 251 -20.50 -10.93 -4.26
C THR A 251 -21.09 -12.18 -3.59
N ARG A 252 -20.40 -13.33 -3.68
CA ARG A 252 -20.78 -14.57 -2.98
C ARG A 252 -20.48 -14.54 -1.47
N MET A 253 -19.69 -13.58 -0.98
CA MET A 253 -19.42 -13.49 0.46
C MET A 253 -20.67 -13.08 1.25
N PRO A 254 -20.81 -13.57 2.50
CA PRO A 254 -21.83 -13.05 3.41
C PRO A 254 -21.76 -11.53 3.51
N TYR A 255 -22.92 -10.87 3.60
CA TYR A 255 -23.01 -9.41 3.65
C TYR A 255 -22.10 -8.79 4.73
N GLN A 256 -22.05 -9.37 5.92
CA GLN A 256 -21.18 -8.90 7.02
C GLN A 256 -19.70 -8.91 6.62
N ASN A 257 -19.25 -9.95 5.93
CA ASN A 257 -17.87 -10.04 5.46
C ASN A 257 -17.62 -9.03 4.34
N ARG A 258 -18.59 -8.82 3.42
CA ARG A 258 -18.47 -7.77 2.40
C ARG A 258 -18.31 -6.38 3.01
N VAL A 259 -19.14 -6.04 3.99
CA VAL A 259 -19.05 -4.77 4.73
C VAL A 259 -17.69 -4.63 5.41
N ARG A 260 -17.20 -5.70 6.06
CA ARG A 260 -15.88 -5.70 6.71
C ARG A 260 -14.74 -5.47 5.70
N GLU A 261 -14.76 -6.17 4.57
CA GLU A 261 -13.72 -6.02 3.55
C GLU A 261 -13.76 -4.64 2.87
N ILE A 262 -14.95 -4.11 2.58
CA ILE A 262 -15.14 -2.76 2.04
C ILE A 262 -14.63 -1.69 3.01
N THR A 263 -14.83 -1.86 4.32
CA THR A 263 -14.45 -0.85 5.32
C THR A 263 -13.02 -1.09 5.83
N VAL A 264 -12.83 -2.06 6.72
CA VAL A 264 -11.56 -2.37 7.36
C VAL A 264 -10.53 -2.87 6.35
N GLY A 265 -10.94 -3.75 5.44
CA GLY A 265 -10.03 -4.30 4.42
C GLY A 265 -9.45 -3.21 3.52
N SER A 266 -10.29 -2.29 3.05
CA SER A 266 -9.86 -1.16 2.22
C SER A 266 -8.97 -0.18 2.98
N VAL A 267 -9.33 0.19 4.21
CA VAL A 267 -8.50 1.08 5.06
C VAL A 267 -7.13 0.47 5.33
N ARG A 268 -7.09 -0.83 5.68
CA ARG A 268 -5.85 -1.56 5.92
C ARG A 268 -4.95 -1.57 4.68
N LEU A 269 -5.51 -1.87 3.50
CA LEU A 269 -4.72 -1.88 2.27
C LEU A 269 -4.27 -0.46 1.87
N ALA A 270 -5.12 0.55 2.02
CA ALA A 270 -4.76 1.95 1.75
C ALA A 270 -3.61 2.43 2.65
N LEU A 271 -3.71 2.18 3.96
CA LEU A 271 -2.64 2.48 4.92
C LEU A 271 -1.37 1.72 4.57
N THR A 272 -1.47 0.45 4.19
CA THR A 272 -0.30 -0.33 3.75
C THR A 272 0.38 0.31 2.55
N LEU A 273 -0.41 0.73 1.55
CA LEU A 273 0.10 1.35 0.32
C LEU A 273 0.66 2.76 0.54
N LEU A 274 0.16 3.51 1.53
CA LEU A 274 0.59 4.87 1.85
C LEU A 274 1.49 4.97 3.09
N ASN A 275 1.84 3.85 3.72
CA ASN A 275 2.44 3.84 5.07
C ASN A 275 3.65 4.78 5.22
N PRO A 276 4.66 4.76 4.33
CA PRO A 276 5.83 5.64 4.45
C PRO A 276 5.48 7.13 4.29
N TRP A 277 4.46 7.47 3.52
CA TRP A 277 3.98 8.84 3.40
C TRP A 277 3.15 9.27 4.60
N PHE A 278 2.25 8.40 5.05
CA PHE A 278 1.34 8.65 6.16
C PHE A 278 2.10 8.98 7.45
N HIS A 279 3.11 8.18 7.81
CA HIS A 279 3.95 8.47 8.98
C HIS A 279 4.65 9.83 8.87
N ARG A 280 5.28 10.13 7.73
CA ARG A 280 5.93 11.43 7.50
C ARG A 280 4.95 12.60 7.60
N ALA A 281 3.75 12.47 7.04
CA ALA A 281 2.72 13.50 7.13
C ALA A 281 2.29 13.75 8.58
N LEU A 282 2.14 12.70 9.38
CA LEU A 282 1.82 12.82 10.81
C LEU A 282 2.94 13.47 11.63
N GLU A 283 4.21 13.16 11.31
CA GLU A 283 5.38 13.80 11.93
C GLU A 283 5.42 15.31 11.64
N THR A 284 5.02 15.73 10.45
CA THR A 284 4.88 17.16 10.09
C THR A 284 3.64 17.83 10.68
N GLY A 285 2.77 17.09 11.36
CA GLY A 285 1.55 17.60 11.99
C GLY A 285 0.32 17.73 11.07
N ASP A 286 0.42 17.36 9.79
CA ASP A 286 -0.67 17.47 8.81
C ASP A 286 -1.60 16.24 8.83
N ILE A 287 -2.33 16.09 9.94
CA ILE A 287 -3.23 14.95 10.17
C ILE A 287 -4.40 14.95 9.18
N GLN A 288 -4.96 16.13 8.88
CA GLN A 288 -6.15 16.21 8.03
C GLN A 288 -5.85 15.79 6.59
N SER A 289 -4.69 16.21 6.05
CA SER A 289 -4.23 15.73 4.74
C SER A 289 -3.95 14.24 4.76
N ALA A 290 -3.29 13.73 5.81
CA ALA A 290 -3.01 12.30 5.99
C ALA A 290 -4.30 11.47 5.98
N VAL A 291 -5.30 11.88 6.76
CA VAL A 291 -6.61 11.23 6.86
C VAL A 291 -7.34 11.28 5.52
N THR A 292 -7.40 12.45 4.88
CA THR A 292 -8.11 12.63 3.61
C THR A 292 -7.50 11.79 2.49
N ARG A 293 -6.17 11.71 2.37
CA ARG A 293 -5.54 10.87 1.34
C ARG A 293 -5.79 9.38 1.57
N VAL A 294 -5.68 8.92 2.82
CA VAL A 294 -5.98 7.51 3.13
C VAL A 294 -7.47 7.22 2.91
N GLU A 295 -8.36 8.15 3.24
CA GLU A 295 -9.80 8.04 2.97
C GLU A 295 -10.09 7.91 1.48
N ASP A 296 -9.52 8.80 0.65
CA ASP A 296 -9.67 8.78 -0.80
C ASP A 296 -9.20 7.44 -1.40
N LEU A 297 -8.02 6.94 -1.01
CA LEU A 297 -7.51 5.67 -1.50
C LEU A 297 -8.34 4.48 -0.99
N SER A 298 -8.81 4.53 0.26
CA SER A 298 -9.70 3.51 0.82
C SER A 298 -11.01 3.44 0.07
N ALA A 299 -11.60 4.58 -0.27
CA ALA A 299 -12.81 4.66 -1.07
C ALA A 299 -12.61 4.02 -2.46
N LEU A 300 -11.48 4.28 -3.12
CA LEU A 300 -11.14 3.64 -4.40
C LEU A 300 -11.03 2.12 -4.29
N ILE A 301 -10.35 1.61 -3.26
CA ILE A 301 -10.22 0.17 -3.00
C ILE A 301 -11.60 -0.46 -2.73
N ALA A 302 -12.41 0.19 -1.90
CA ALA A 302 -13.75 -0.22 -1.53
C ALA A 302 -14.70 -0.35 -2.74
N HIS A 303 -14.56 0.53 -3.73
CA HIS A 303 -15.37 0.54 -4.94
C HIS A 303 -14.94 -0.49 -5.98
N TRP A 304 -13.69 -0.97 -5.91
CA TRP A 304 -13.12 -1.82 -6.95
C TRP A 304 -13.90 -3.14 -7.19
N PRO A 305 -14.28 -3.97 -6.18
CA PRO A 305 -14.88 -5.28 -6.43
C PRO A 305 -16.34 -5.22 -6.92
N GLU A 306 -17.10 -4.18 -6.58
CA GLU A 306 -18.51 -4.04 -6.95
C GLU A 306 -18.85 -2.58 -7.27
N GLN A 307 -18.81 -2.21 -8.56
CA GLN A 307 -19.06 -0.84 -9.03
C GLN A 307 -20.47 -0.31 -8.71
N SER A 308 -21.43 -1.21 -8.42
CA SER A 308 -22.81 -0.86 -8.08
C SER A 308 -23.05 -0.73 -6.58
N GLY A 309 -22.32 -1.45 -5.73
CA GLY A 309 -22.74 -1.69 -4.34
C GLY A 309 -22.21 -0.70 -3.29
N SER A 310 -21.10 -0.02 -3.58
CA SER A 310 -20.49 0.94 -2.63
C SER A 310 -21.23 2.28 -2.54
N ARG A 311 -22.08 2.61 -3.51
CA ARG A 311 -22.86 3.86 -3.54
C ARG A 311 -23.99 3.88 -2.52
N ASP A 312 -24.43 2.71 -2.06
CA ASP A 312 -25.64 2.58 -1.25
C ASP A 312 -25.41 2.87 0.24
N HIS A 313 -24.18 3.17 0.65
CA HIS A 313 -23.82 3.25 2.06
C HIS A 313 -22.92 4.46 2.39
N ALA A 314 -23.50 5.67 2.37
CA ALA A 314 -22.83 6.89 2.85
C ALA A 314 -22.22 6.72 4.26
N GLU A 315 -22.86 5.91 5.11
CA GLU A 315 -22.37 5.55 6.44
C GLU A 315 -20.98 4.89 6.44
N MET A 316 -20.64 4.15 5.38
CA MET A 316 -19.32 3.50 5.26
C MET A 316 -18.20 4.51 5.09
N ALA A 317 -18.43 5.60 4.35
CA ALA A 317 -17.44 6.66 4.19
C ALA A 317 -17.12 7.31 5.55
N SER A 318 -18.17 7.66 6.32
CA SER A 318 -18.03 8.20 7.67
C SER A 318 -17.30 7.23 8.61
N LEU A 319 -17.60 5.93 8.53
CA LEU A 319 -16.93 4.91 9.33
C LEU A 319 -15.45 4.76 8.96
N MET A 320 -15.11 4.73 7.67
CA MET A 320 -13.73 4.67 7.20
C MET A 320 -12.95 5.90 7.68
N ARG A 321 -13.52 7.11 7.52
CA ARG A 321 -12.90 8.35 7.99
C ARG A 321 -12.64 8.34 9.50
N ALA A 322 -13.64 7.93 10.29
CA ALA A 322 -13.50 7.83 11.75
C ALA A 322 -12.41 6.81 12.14
N LEU A 323 -12.34 5.67 11.46
CA LEU A 323 -11.31 4.67 11.69
C LEU A 323 -9.91 5.22 11.38
N ILE A 324 -9.76 5.88 10.23
CA ILE A 324 -8.48 6.48 9.81
C ILE A 324 -8.05 7.58 10.78
N GLN A 325 -8.98 8.44 11.22
CA GLN A 325 -8.73 9.50 12.20
C GLN A 325 -8.19 8.92 13.52
N LEU A 326 -8.86 7.87 14.04
CA LEU A 326 -8.43 7.19 15.26
C LEU A 326 -7.04 6.57 15.11
N LEU A 327 -6.75 5.94 13.96
CA LEU A 327 -5.43 5.38 13.67
C LEU A 327 -4.35 6.46 13.55
N ALA A 328 -4.67 7.60 12.93
CA ALA A 328 -3.75 8.73 12.83
C ALA A 328 -3.38 9.29 14.20
N GLU A 329 -4.36 9.44 15.09
CA GLU A 329 -4.16 9.89 16.46
C GLU A 329 -3.32 8.91 17.28
N GLU A 330 -3.57 7.61 17.15
CA GLU A 330 -2.80 6.58 17.85
C GLU A 330 -1.35 6.53 17.35
N VAL A 331 -1.11 6.60 16.04
CA VAL A 331 0.23 6.62 15.47
C VAL A 331 1.00 7.87 15.92
N ARG A 332 0.35 9.04 15.91
CA ARG A 332 0.94 10.29 16.41
C ARG A 332 1.27 10.20 17.91
N GLY A 333 0.34 9.68 18.71
CA GLY A 333 0.54 9.50 20.16
C GLY A 333 1.68 8.52 20.46
N SER A 334 1.78 7.43 19.71
CA SER A 334 2.85 6.44 19.83
C SER A 334 4.22 6.99 19.41
N SER A 335 4.26 7.77 18.34
CA SER A 335 5.49 8.42 17.86
C SER A 335 5.98 9.46 18.88
N SER A 336 5.07 10.28 19.42
CA SER A 336 5.39 11.25 20.47
C SER A 336 5.93 10.58 21.75
N ARG A 337 5.29 9.50 22.21
CA ARG A 337 5.77 8.71 23.36
C ARG A 337 7.16 8.13 23.12
N THR A 338 7.42 7.61 21.92
CA THR A 338 8.73 7.05 21.55
C THR A 338 9.80 8.14 21.48
N LEU A 339 9.48 9.31 20.92
CA LEU A 339 10.38 10.47 20.87
C LEU A 339 10.68 11.01 22.27
N GLN A 340 9.70 11.05 23.17
CA GLN A 340 9.92 11.44 24.57
C GLN A 340 10.82 10.44 25.30
N ALA A 341 10.57 9.14 25.15
CA ALA A 341 11.40 8.10 25.76
C ALA A 341 12.85 8.14 25.26
N THR A 342 13.04 8.31 23.95
CA THR A 342 14.38 8.41 23.35
C THR A 342 15.10 9.71 23.72
N SER A 343 14.39 10.85 23.76
CA SER A 343 14.96 12.12 24.22
C SER A 343 15.38 12.09 25.69
N ALA A 344 14.57 11.45 26.55
CA ALA A 344 14.91 11.23 27.95
C ALA A 344 16.18 10.37 28.10
N GLU A 345 16.30 9.33 27.27
CA GLU A 345 17.49 8.47 27.25
C GLU A 345 18.73 9.19 26.72
N VAL A 346 18.61 9.98 25.64
CA VAL A 346 19.71 10.80 25.12
C VAL A 346 20.17 11.82 26.17
N SER A 347 19.23 12.45 26.89
CA SER A 347 19.56 13.39 27.98
C SER A 347 20.28 12.68 29.14
N ARG A 348 19.89 11.45 29.46
CA ARG A 348 20.56 10.61 30.47
C ARG A 348 22.00 10.28 30.05
N LEU A 349 22.18 9.82 28.81
CA LEU A 349 23.50 9.49 28.27
C LEU A 349 24.40 10.72 28.15
N GLN A 350 23.86 11.87 27.74
CA GLN A 350 24.61 13.12 27.68
C GLN A 350 25.12 13.51 29.07
N LYS A 351 24.29 13.37 30.11
CA LYS A 351 24.69 13.63 31.49
C LYS A 351 25.82 12.69 31.94
N GLU A 352 25.73 11.40 31.62
CA GLU A 352 26.79 10.43 31.92
C GLU A 352 28.11 10.79 31.21
N VAL A 353 28.04 11.22 29.95
CA VAL A 353 29.21 11.71 29.19
C VAL A 353 29.78 12.97 29.83
N ASP A 354 28.95 13.95 30.20
CA ASP A 354 29.39 15.20 30.83
C ASP A 354 30.06 14.93 32.20
N ASP A 355 29.52 13.98 32.98
CA ASP A 355 30.10 13.59 34.27
C ASP A 355 31.41 12.82 34.09
N LEU A 356 31.54 11.97 33.07
CA LEU A 356 32.82 11.36 32.69
C LEU A 356 33.83 12.42 32.25
N LEU A 357 33.44 13.38 31.43
CA LEU A 357 34.32 14.48 30.98
C LEU A 357 34.84 15.32 32.16
N LYS A 358 34.03 15.54 33.21
CA LYS A 358 34.47 16.19 34.46
C LYS A 358 35.51 15.38 35.23
N ILE A 359 35.42 14.05 35.22
CA ILE A 359 36.43 13.18 35.84
C ILE A 359 37.76 13.25 35.08
N PHE A 360 37.70 13.33 33.74
CA PHE A 360 38.90 13.44 32.90
C PHE A 360 39.49 14.86 32.87
N HIS A 361 38.69 15.90 33.14
CA HIS A 361 39.20 17.22 33.51
C HIS A 361 39.73 17.19 34.95
N VAL A 362 40.79 16.43 35.18
CA VAL A 362 41.63 16.60 36.36
C VAL A 362 42.33 17.95 36.17
N PRO A 363 42.12 18.95 37.04
CA PRO A 363 42.94 20.16 36.99
C PRO A 363 44.40 19.76 37.16
N GLU A 364 45.28 20.25 36.27
CA GLU A 364 46.72 19.92 36.21
C GLU A 364 47.51 20.22 37.51
N ASP A 365 46.86 20.74 38.56
CA ASP A 365 47.49 21.14 39.83
C ASP A 365 47.42 20.10 40.96
N SER A 366 46.96 18.87 40.71
CA SER A 366 46.90 17.82 41.75
C SER A 366 47.96 16.74 41.57
N THR A 367 49.19 17.00 42.05
CA THR A 367 50.21 15.96 42.28
C THR A 367 49.71 14.98 43.35
N VAL A 368 49.11 13.86 42.93
CA VAL A 368 48.73 12.77 43.84
C VAL A 368 49.59 11.55 43.56
N SER A 369 50.38 11.17 44.56
CA SER A 369 51.25 10.01 44.63
C SER A 369 50.43 8.71 44.51
N LEU A 370 50.61 7.98 43.41
CA LEU A 370 50.02 6.64 43.21
C LEU A 370 50.76 5.60 44.06
N GLY A 371 50.09 5.05 45.06
CA GLY A 371 50.55 3.90 45.83
C GLY A 371 49.50 2.80 45.90
N GLY A 372 49.69 1.77 45.08
CA GLY A 372 49.26 0.39 45.32
C GLY A 372 47.76 0.07 45.26
N LEU A 373 47.33 -0.64 44.22
CA LEU A 373 46.15 -1.51 44.28
C LEU A 373 46.37 -2.75 43.39
N GLU A 374 46.45 -3.90 44.07
CA GLU A 374 46.52 -5.24 43.48
C GLU A 374 45.16 -5.68 42.91
N PHE A 375 45.21 -6.31 41.74
CA PHE A 375 44.05 -6.96 41.12
C PHE A 375 43.91 -8.40 41.63
N VAL A 376 42.78 -8.70 42.28
CA VAL A 376 42.36 -10.07 42.60
C VAL A 376 41.36 -10.55 41.55
N GLN A 377 41.78 -11.53 40.76
CA GLN A 377 40.98 -12.20 39.75
C GLN A 377 40.15 -13.32 40.41
N LYS A 378 38.82 -13.20 40.41
CA LYS A 378 37.89 -14.22 40.95
C LYS A 378 37.32 -15.07 39.81
N GLY A 379 37.55 -16.38 39.90
CA GLY A 379 37.11 -17.40 38.96
C GLY A 379 35.59 -17.68 38.98
N ALA A 380 35.11 -18.17 37.85
CA ALA A 380 33.76 -18.68 37.63
C ALA A 380 33.61 -20.12 38.14
N PRO A 381 32.38 -20.57 38.45
CA PRO A 381 32.05 -21.97 38.31
C PRO A 381 30.77 -22.22 37.49
N ASN A 382 30.95 -23.19 36.59
CA ASN A 382 30.10 -24.35 36.27
C ASN A 382 28.67 -24.18 35.73
N SER A 383 28.55 -24.75 34.53
CA SER A 383 27.40 -25.45 33.97
C SER A 383 26.88 -26.54 34.91
N ASP A 384 25.57 -26.81 34.86
CA ASP A 384 25.05 -28.08 34.36
C ASP A 384 23.51 -28.13 34.42
N THR A 385 22.96 -28.92 33.48
CA THR A 385 21.69 -29.67 33.52
C THR A 385 20.35 -28.94 33.42
N TYR A 386 19.60 -29.24 32.34
CA TYR A 386 18.15 -29.47 32.42
C TYR A 386 17.73 -30.60 31.48
N GLU A 387 17.06 -31.60 32.07
CA GLU A 387 16.36 -32.70 31.43
C GLU A 387 14.97 -32.28 30.90
N SER A 388 14.66 -32.79 29.70
CA SER A 388 13.48 -33.58 29.31
C SER A 388 12.04 -33.25 29.77
N GLU A 389 11.17 -33.22 28.74
CA GLU A 389 9.80 -33.77 28.68
C GLU A 389 8.64 -33.05 29.39
N SER A 390 7.61 -32.66 28.62
CA SER A 390 6.44 -33.53 28.41
C SER A 390 5.25 -32.81 27.75
N SER A 391 4.51 -33.64 27.03
CA SER A 391 3.28 -33.45 26.25
C SER A 391 2.04 -33.12 27.08
N GLY A 392 1.14 -32.30 26.53
CA GLY A 392 -0.21 -32.08 27.06
C GLY A 392 -1.25 -31.98 25.95
N THR A 393 -2.02 -33.05 25.77
CA THR A 393 -3.20 -33.17 24.90
C THR A 393 -4.44 -32.62 25.62
N PHE A 394 -5.33 -31.92 24.91
CA PHE A 394 -6.68 -31.58 25.41
C PHE A 394 -7.77 -32.03 24.42
N PRO A 395 -8.94 -32.49 24.91
CA PRO A 395 -9.98 -33.10 24.08
C PRO A 395 -11.09 -32.15 23.61
N ASP A 396 -11.87 -32.68 22.67
CA ASP A 396 -12.96 -32.10 21.89
C ASP A 396 -14.35 -31.98 22.59
N SER A 397 -15.17 -31.11 21.96
CA SER A 397 -16.66 -31.15 21.81
C SER A 397 -17.56 -30.61 22.95
N PRO A 398 -18.86 -30.27 22.70
CA PRO A 398 -19.69 -30.32 21.48
C PRO A 398 -20.57 -29.05 21.17
N GLN A 399 -21.41 -29.19 20.13
CA GLN A 399 -22.31 -28.24 19.46
C GLN A 399 -23.73 -28.04 20.07
N GLY A 400 -24.33 -26.87 19.78
CA GLY A 400 -25.76 -26.64 19.44
C GLY A 400 -26.69 -26.06 20.53
N PRO A 401 -27.91 -25.54 20.22
CA PRO A 401 -28.44 -24.99 18.96
C PRO A 401 -29.30 -23.69 19.07
N THR A 402 -29.65 -23.13 17.90
CA THR A 402 -30.89 -22.39 17.47
C THR A 402 -31.46 -21.17 18.22
N GLY A 403 -31.60 -20.07 17.45
CA GLY A 403 -32.91 -19.43 17.18
C GLY A 403 -33.21 -18.09 17.85
N GLN A 404 -33.28 -17.00 17.06
CA GLN A 404 -34.43 -16.06 17.02
C GLN A 404 -34.18 -14.89 16.03
N THR A 405 -35.17 -14.67 15.18
CA THR A 405 -35.25 -13.62 14.16
C THR A 405 -36.07 -12.43 14.67
N GLY A 406 -35.55 -11.21 14.50
CA GLY A 406 -36.37 -10.00 14.61
C GLY A 406 -35.63 -8.79 15.16
N HIS A 407 -34.89 -8.06 14.30
CA HIS A 407 -34.55 -6.62 14.39
C HIS A 407 -33.50 -6.30 13.31
N HIS A 408 -33.93 -6.19 12.06
CA HIS A 408 -33.04 -6.44 10.91
C HIS A 408 -32.30 -5.22 10.32
N GLN A 409 -32.35 -4.03 10.95
CA GLN A 409 -31.56 -2.87 10.48
C GLN A 409 -30.70 -2.20 11.57
N ARG A 410 -31.17 -2.05 12.81
CA ARG A 410 -30.32 -1.53 13.92
C ARG A 410 -29.31 -2.55 14.50
N SER A 411 -29.52 -3.85 14.29
CA SER A 411 -28.57 -4.89 14.74
C SER A 411 -27.37 -5.06 13.79
N LYS A 412 -27.50 -4.65 12.52
CA LYS A 412 -26.45 -4.77 11.50
C LYS A 412 -25.24 -3.88 11.80
N LEU A 413 -25.49 -2.66 12.26
CA LEU A 413 -24.43 -1.74 12.72
C LEU A 413 -23.74 -2.24 14.00
N LYS A 414 -24.53 -2.73 14.98
CA LYS A 414 -24.00 -3.28 16.25
C LYS A 414 -23.15 -4.55 16.05
N CYS A 415 -23.49 -5.38 15.06
CA CYS A 415 -22.68 -6.55 14.70
C CYS A 415 -21.35 -6.15 14.05
N CYS A 416 -21.35 -5.18 13.13
CA CYS A 416 -20.12 -4.64 12.55
C CYS A 416 -19.19 -4.03 13.62
N LEU A 417 -19.76 -3.36 14.64
CA LEU A 417 -19.01 -2.75 15.73
C LEU A 417 -18.40 -3.76 16.72
N ARG A 418 -19.08 -4.89 17.01
CA ARG A 418 -18.47 -5.97 17.83
C ARG A 418 -17.31 -6.67 17.11
N PHE A 419 -17.37 -6.79 15.79
CA PHE A 419 -16.31 -7.43 14.99
C PHE A 419 -15.09 -6.55 14.73
N LEU A 420 -15.22 -5.21 14.82
CA LEU A 420 -14.09 -4.27 14.74
C LEU A 420 -13.09 -4.42 15.89
N SER A 421 -13.47 -5.09 16.99
CA SER A 421 -12.55 -5.46 18.09
C SER A 421 -11.50 -6.50 17.68
N THR A 422 -11.63 -7.11 16.50
CA THR A 422 -10.75 -8.17 16.01
C THR A 422 -9.73 -7.62 15.01
N PHE A 423 -8.60 -7.17 15.57
CA PHE A 423 -7.28 -6.96 14.95
C PHE A 423 -7.17 -5.97 13.76
N ILE A 424 -6.81 -4.73 14.08
CA ILE A 424 -5.91 -3.94 13.23
C ILE A 424 -4.52 -4.03 13.86
N ARG A 425 -3.63 -4.84 13.29
CA ARG A 425 -2.19 -4.72 13.56
C ARG A 425 -1.68 -3.62 12.65
N VAL A 426 -1.27 -2.49 13.22
CA VAL A 426 -0.53 -1.48 12.49
C VAL A 426 0.92 -1.96 12.40
N PRO A 427 1.47 -2.20 11.20
CA PRO A 427 2.87 -2.57 11.05
C PRO A 427 3.76 -1.36 11.40
N CYS A 428 4.21 -1.29 12.66
CA CYS A 428 5.31 -0.42 13.04
C CYS A 428 6.64 -1.11 12.69
N HIS A 429 7.62 -0.35 12.20
CA HIS A 429 8.97 -0.87 11.93
C HIS A 429 9.73 -1.25 13.21
N THR A 430 9.23 -0.88 14.39
CA THR A 430 9.64 -1.40 15.68
C THR A 430 8.91 -2.73 15.94
N ARG A 431 9.61 -3.75 16.48
CA ARG A 431 9.12 -5.14 16.73
C ARG A 431 7.88 -5.26 17.64
N ILE A 432 7.18 -4.18 17.94
CA ILE A 432 6.00 -4.14 18.78
C ILE A 432 4.78 -3.97 17.87
N GLY A 433 4.10 -5.09 17.57
CA GLY A 433 2.78 -5.05 16.95
C GLY A 433 1.75 -4.63 17.99
N TYR A 434 1.13 -3.47 17.82
CA TYR A 434 0.03 -3.04 18.68
C TYR A 434 -1.29 -3.64 18.20
N VAL A 435 -2.12 -4.05 19.16
CA VAL A 435 -3.51 -4.47 18.93
C VAL A 435 -4.39 -3.37 19.50
N ILE A 436 -5.07 -2.62 18.64
CA ILE A 436 -6.00 -1.58 19.07
C ILE A 436 -7.34 -2.25 19.41
N TYR A 437 -7.71 -2.22 20.68
CA TYR A 437 -9.04 -2.61 21.14
C TYR A 437 -9.93 -1.37 21.18
N ILE A 438 -10.81 -1.22 20.20
CA ILE A 438 -11.83 -0.18 20.24
C ILE A 438 -12.98 -0.68 21.13
N ALA A 439 -12.94 -0.33 22.41
CA ALA A 439 -14.04 -0.56 23.33
C ALA A 439 -15.01 0.62 23.28
N PHE A 440 -16.28 0.37 22.98
CA PHE A 440 -17.34 1.37 23.08
C PHE A 440 -18.03 1.27 24.45
N PRO A 441 -18.32 2.39 25.13
CA PRO A 441 -18.96 2.34 26.43
C PRO A 441 -20.45 2.05 26.25
N HIS A 442 -20.94 0.98 26.87
CA HIS A 442 -22.25 1.06 27.51
C HIS A 442 -22.33 0.13 28.71
N GLU A 443 -22.70 0.74 29.84
CA GLU A 443 -23.34 0.19 31.03
C GLU A 443 -23.27 -1.33 31.20
N SER A 444 -22.27 -1.76 31.97
CA SER A 444 -22.41 -2.66 33.12
C SER A 444 -21.00 -3.01 33.59
N GLN A 445 -20.72 -2.76 34.86
CA GLN A 445 -19.45 -3.06 35.51
C GLN A 445 -19.10 -4.55 35.36
N ALA A 446 -18.02 -4.84 34.65
CA ALA A 446 -17.23 -6.05 34.86
C ALA A 446 -15.77 -5.71 34.53
N ILE A 447 -14.99 -5.44 35.58
CA ILE A 447 -13.55 -5.24 35.49
C ILE A 447 -12.92 -6.62 35.27
N PHE A 448 -12.32 -6.85 34.10
CA PHE A 448 -11.43 -7.98 33.87
C PHE A 448 -9.97 -7.50 33.95
N PRO A 449 -9.10 -8.18 34.71
CA PRO A 449 -7.70 -7.78 34.80
C PRO A 449 -6.98 -8.07 33.47
N VAL A 450 -6.33 -7.03 32.94
CA VAL A 450 -5.41 -7.13 31.80
C VAL A 450 -4.13 -7.84 32.28
N LYS A 451 -3.91 -9.08 31.82
CA LYS A 451 -2.60 -9.76 31.96
C LYS A 451 -1.69 -9.32 30.83
N TYR A 452 -0.61 -8.63 31.18
CA TYR A 452 0.54 -8.45 30.29
C TYR A 452 1.31 -9.77 30.22
N LEU A 453 1.31 -10.42 29.06
CA LEU A 453 2.23 -11.53 28.79
C LEU A 453 3.50 -10.93 28.17
N TYR A 454 4.54 -10.79 29.00
CA TYR A 454 5.90 -10.64 28.51
C TYR A 454 6.38 -12.00 27.98
N PRO A 455 7.00 -12.09 26.79
CA PRO A 455 7.81 -13.23 26.46
C PRO A 455 9.07 -13.17 27.33
N SER A 456 9.19 -14.11 28.27
CA SER A 456 10.44 -14.45 28.94
C SER A 456 11.40 -15.01 27.90
N PHE A 457 12.53 -14.35 27.69
CA PHE A 457 13.65 -14.92 26.93
C PHE A 457 14.42 -15.87 27.85
N ALA A 458 14.56 -17.12 27.41
CA ALA A 458 15.64 -18.02 27.75
C ALA A 458 16.51 -18.19 26.49
#